data_AF-A0A3N4KQ84-F1
#
_entry.id   AF-A0A3N4KQ84-F1
#
_cell.length_a   1.000
_cell.length_b   1.000
_cell.length_c   1.000
_cell.angle_alpha   90.00
_cell.angle_beta   90.00
_cell.angle_gamma   90.00
#
_symmetry.space_group_name_H-M   'P 1'
#
loop_
_entity.id
_entity.type
_entity.pdbx_description
1 polymer ?
#
loop_
_entity_poly.entity_id
_entity_poly.type
_entity_poly.pdbx_seq_one_letter_code
_entity_poly.pdbx_strand_id
1 'polypeptide(L)'
;MEGLGIAASIIGVIQLTGKVSSLGYGYISKVGQAQQEIESFLKELASLEKFLELIDSYVKAGTATSDALQALDEPLRTCMRELKNLELKLKPKKKPSWFRKKMGLTSLMWPLKEKEVTEIIIRIERNKTSFLLALSLDNISQLRANLIAQGSSRQADDSARAGM
;
A
#
# COMPACT_ATOMS: atom_id res chain seq x y z
N MET A 1 -8.41 15.99 12.57
CA MET A 1 -8.46 15.97 11.09
C MET A 1 -7.40 15.08 10.45
N GLU A 2 -6.35 14.66 11.17
CA GLU A 2 -5.24 13.85 10.60
C GLU A 2 -5.71 12.55 9.93
N GLY A 3 -6.67 11.83 10.53
CA GLY A 3 -7.22 10.59 9.96
C GLY A 3 -7.88 10.76 8.59
N LEU A 4 -8.50 11.91 8.31
CA LEU A 4 -9.13 12.18 7.00
C LEU A 4 -8.08 12.34 5.89
N GLY A 5 -6.97 13.03 6.20
CA GLY A 5 -5.87 13.21 5.24
C GLY A 5 -5.19 11.88 4.93
N ILE A 6 -4.95 11.05 5.95
CA ILE A 6 -4.40 9.70 5.78
C ILE A 6 -5.35 8.81 4.97
N ALA A 7 -6.65 8.79 5.31
CA ALA A 7 -7.65 8.02 4.56
C ALA A 7 -7.69 8.43 3.08
N ALA A 8 -7.68 9.74 2.78
CA ALA A 8 -7.63 10.23 1.41
C ALA A 8 -6.36 9.77 0.66
N SER A 9 -5.21 9.77 1.35
CA SER A 9 -3.95 9.27 0.80
C SER A 9 -4.03 7.78 0.47
N ILE A 10 -4.57 6.95 1.39
CA ILE A 10 -4.77 5.52 1.19
C ILE A 10 -5.66 5.25 -0.03
N ILE A 11 -6.81 5.93 -0.12
CA ILE A 11 -7.71 5.82 -1.27
C ILE A 11 -7.00 6.20 -2.57
N GLY A 12 -6.18 7.24 -2.56
CA GLY A 12 -5.36 7.63 -3.71
C GLY A 12 -4.40 6.52 -4.15
N VAL A 13 -3.73 5.85 -3.20
CA VAL A 13 -2.84 4.72 -3.48
C VAL A 13 -3.63 3.55 -4.06
N ILE A 14 -4.78 3.18 -3.47
CA ILE A 14 -5.67 2.10 -3.97
C ILE A 14 -6.06 2.36 -5.42
N GLN A 15 -6.58 3.56 -5.71
CA GLN A 15 -6.99 3.92 -7.07
C GLN A 15 -5.85 3.82 -8.08
N LEU A 16 -4.64 4.20 -7.68
CA LEU A 16 -3.47 4.12 -8.56
C LEU A 16 -3.01 2.67 -8.74
N THR A 17 -3.03 1.85 -7.70
CA THR A 17 -2.77 0.40 -7.77
C THR A 17 -3.73 -0.24 -8.78
N GLY A 18 -5.03 0.03 -8.70
CA GLY A 18 -6.01 -0.48 -9.67
C GLY A 18 -5.72 -0.06 -11.12
N LYS A 19 -5.28 1.19 -11.34
CA LYS A 19 -4.85 1.66 -12.68
C LYS A 19 -3.62 0.91 -13.19
N VAL A 20 -2.61 0.72 -12.35
CA VAL A 20 -1.39 -0.03 -12.70
C VAL A 20 -1.72 -1.49 -13.00
N SER A 21 -2.59 -2.12 -12.20
CA SER A 21 -3.09 -3.48 -12.43
C SER A 21 -3.80 -3.59 -13.78
N SER A 22 -4.70 -2.65 -14.10
CA SER A 22 -5.40 -2.61 -15.40
C SER A 22 -4.43 -2.52 -16.58
N LEU A 23 -3.38 -1.70 -16.48
CA LEU A 23 -2.33 -1.65 -17.48
C LEU A 23 -1.62 -3.01 -17.62
N GLY A 24 -1.26 -3.65 -16.50
CA GLY A 24 -0.63 -4.97 -16.48
C GLY A 24 -1.47 -6.07 -17.13
N TYR A 25 -2.76 -6.15 -16.81
CA TYR A 25 -3.70 -7.09 -17.46
C TYR A 25 -3.77 -6.89 -18.99
N GLY A 26 -3.62 -5.66 -19.47
CA GLY A 26 -3.56 -5.34 -20.89
C GLY A 26 -2.40 -6.00 -21.65
N TYR A 27 -1.38 -6.50 -20.93
CA TYR A 27 -0.23 -7.20 -21.51
C TYR A 27 -0.34 -8.73 -21.46
N ILE A 28 -1.11 -9.33 -20.53
CA ILE A 28 -1.24 -10.80 -20.40
C ILE A 28 -1.70 -11.44 -21.72
N SER A 29 -2.72 -10.88 -22.36
CA SER A 29 -3.28 -11.42 -23.61
C SER A 29 -2.35 -11.32 -24.82
N LYS A 30 -1.14 -10.74 -24.66
CA LYS A 30 -0.27 -10.32 -25.77
C LYS A 30 1.17 -10.81 -25.68
N VAL A 31 1.52 -11.56 -24.63
CA VAL A 31 2.90 -11.98 -24.37
C VAL A 31 2.95 -13.42 -23.82
N GLY A 32 3.54 -14.35 -24.56
CA GLY A 32 3.72 -15.73 -24.10
C GLY A 32 4.95 -15.96 -23.20
N GLN A 33 6.01 -15.12 -23.32
CA GLN A 33 7.29 -15.36 -22.65
C GLN A 33 7.41 -14.70 -21.26
N ALA A 34 6.68 -13.60 -21.00
CA ALA A 34 6.72 -12.86 -19.73
C ALA A 34 5.44 -13.03 -18.89
N GLN A 35 4.57 -13.98 -19.25
CA GLN A 35 3.26 -14.15 -18.62
C GLN A 35 3.38 -14.38 -17.10
N GLN A 36 4.30 -15.25 -16.67
CA GLN A 36 4.50 -15.55 -15.25
C GLN A 36 4.98 -14.33 -14.45
N GLU A 37 5.88 -13.51 -15.02
CA GLU A 37 6.35 -12.28 -14.37
C GLU A 37 5.21 -11.28 -14.18
N ILE A 38 4.37 -11.12 -15.21
CA ILE A 38 3.21 -10.22 -15.17
C ILE A 38 2.20 -10.73 -14.14
N GLU A 39 1.93 -12.03 -14.09
CA GLU A 39 1.02 -12.64 -13.11
C GLU A 39 1.53 -12.45 -11.68
N SER A 40 2.82 -12.67 -11.42
CA SER A 40 3.44 -12.45 -10.11
C SER A 40 3.33 -10.97 -9.69
N PHE A 41 3.64 -10.05 -10.60
CA PHE A 41 3.49 -8.62 -10.39
C PHE A 41 2.05 -8.23 -10.04
N LEU A 42 1.07 -8.70 -10.80
CA LEU A 42 -0.35 -8.40 -10.58
C LEU A 42 -0.86 -8.99 -9.27
N LYS A 43 -0.40 -10.19 -8.90
CA LYS A 43 -0.70 -10.80 -7.62
C LYS A 43 -0.20 -9.93 -6.46
N GLU A 44 1.00 -9.37 -6.59
CA GLU A 44 1.56 -8.51 -5.55
C GLU A 44 0.82 -7.18 -5.42
N LEU A 45 0.40 -6.57 -6.54
CA LEU A 45 -0.47 -5.39 -6.55
C LEU A 45 -1.83 -5.66 -5.92
N ALA A 46 -2.46 -6.80 -6.23
CA ALA A 46 -3.74 -7.18 -5.61
C ALA A 46 -3.60 -7.41 -4.10
N SER A 47 -2.46 -7.97 -3.66
CA SER A 47 -2.14 -8.10 -2.25
C SER A 47 -1.92 -6.73 -1.57
N LEU A 48 -1.31 -5.77 -2.27
CA LEU A 48 -1.18 -4.39 -1.79
C LEU A 48 -2.53 -3.69 -1.65
N GLU A 49 -3.40 -3.82 -2.64
CA GLU A 49 -4.74 -3.23 -2.62
C GLU A 49 -5.56 -3.71 -1.44
N LYS A 50 -5.66 -5.04 -1.25
CA LYS A 50 -6.36 -5.64 -0.09
C LYS A 50 -5.78 -5.15 1.24
N PHE A 51 -4.46 -5.04 1.32
CA PHE A 51 -3.82 -4.58 2.53
C PHE A 51 -4.14 -3.10 2.82
N LEU A 52 -4.13 -2.25 1.80
CA LEU A 52 -4.53 -0.84 1.94
C LEU A 52 -6.02 -0.68 2.32
N GLU A 53 -6.91 -1.54 1.81
CA GLU A 53 -8.33 -1.55 2.21
C GLU A 53 -8.50 -1.85 3.71
N LEU A 54 -7.70 -2.77 4.25
CA LEU A 54 -7.70 -3.05 5.70
C LEU A 54 -7.25 -1.83 6.51
N ILE A 55 -6.20 -1.14 6.05
CA ILE A 55 -5.72 0.09 6.71
C ILE A 55 -6.76 1.19 6.64
N ASP A 56 -7.40 1.39 5.48
CA ASP A 56 -8.45 2.40 5.29
C ASP A 56 -9.64 2.16 6.24
N SER A 57 -10.10 0.91 6.35
CA SER A 57 -11.16 0.51 7.28
C SER A 57 -10.77 0.83 8.73
N TYR A 58 -9.54 0.48 9.11
CA TYR A 58 -9.01 0.74 10.44
C TYR A 58 -8.87 2.23 10.75
N VAL A 59 -8.39 3.05 9.81
CA VAL A 59 -8.30 4.51 9.97
C VAL A 59 -9.69 5.15 10.07
N LYS A 60 -10.64 4.70 9.24
CA LYS A 60 -12.03 5.20 9.25
C LYS A 60 -12.81 4.83 10.50
N ALA A 61 -12.47 3.72 11.15
CA ALA A 61 -13.04 3.36 12.45
C ALA A 61 -12.71 4.38 13.55
N GLY A 62 -11.73 5.26 13.32
CA GLY A 62 -11.35 6.31 14.27
C GLY A 62 -10.58 5.79 15.48
N THR A 63 -10.15 4.54 15.45
CA THR A 63 -9.42 3.87 16.55
C THR A 63 -7.91 4.09 16.48
N ALA A 64 -7.40 4.64 15.38
CA ALA A 64 -5.98 4.90 15.19
C ALA A 64 -5.50 6.11 16.00
N THR A 65 -4.40 5.92 16.74
CA THR A 65 -3.67 6.98 17.44
C THR A 65 -3.00 7.95 16.46
N SER A 66 -2.73 9.18 16.92
CA SER A 66 -2.03 10.20 16.12
C SER A 66 -0.65 9.71 15.66
N ASP A 67 0.11 9.05 16.54
CA ASP A 67 1.44 8.53 16.22
C ASP A 67 1.38 7.48 15.09
N ALA A 68 0.40 6.58 15.12
CA ALA A 68 0.21 5.59 14.07
C ALA A 68 -0.18 6.24 12.74
N LEU A 69 -1.06 7.25 12.78
CA LEU A 69 -1.45 8.01 11.59
C LEU A 69 -0.26 8.77 10.99
N GLN A 70 0.58 9.40 11.82
CA GLN A 70 1.80 10.08 11.37
C GLN A 70 2.82 9.11 10.78
N ALA A 71 2.98 7.93 11.40
CA ALA A 71 3.88 6.88 10.91
C ALA A 71 3.44 6.29 9.56
N LEU A 72 2.18 6.44 9.16
CA LEU A 72 1.67 6.03 7.85
C LEU A 72 1.96 7.03 6.72
N ASP A 73 2.22 8.31 7.01
CA ASP A 73 2.30 9.37 5.98
C ASP A 73 3.46 9.16 4.99
N GLU A 74 4.68 8.94 5.48
CA GLU A 74 5.84 8.71 4.60
C GLU A 74 5.69 7.43 3.76
N PRO A 75 5.34 6.27 4.35
CA PRO A 75 5.19 5.05 3.58
C PRO A 75 4.12 5.16 2.47
N LEU A 76 3.03 5.89 2.73
CA LEU A 76 1.98 6.13 1.73
C LEU A 76 2.50 7.01 0.59
N ARG A 77 3.25 8.08 0.90
CA ARG A 77 3.87 8.94 -0.11
C ARG A 77 4.88 8.19 -0.97
N THR A 78 5.68 7.33 -0.36
CA THR A 78 6.67 6.51 -1.05
C THR A 78 5.99 5.49 -1.95
N CYS A 79 4.96 4.78 -1.45
CA CYS A 79 4.15 3.87 -2.26
C CYS A 79 3.49 4.57 -3.46
N MET A 80 2.89 5.74 -3.25
CA MET A 80 2.31 6.56 -4.30
C MET A 80 3.34 6.94 -5.39
N ARG A 81 4.56 7.31 -5.00
CA ARG A 81 5.62 7.68 -5.95
C ARG A 81 6.07 6.49 -6.79
N GLU A 82 6.27 5.34 -6.17
CA GLU A 82 6.62 4.10 -6.86
C GLU A 82 5.53 3.70 -7.87
N LEU A 83 4.26 3.71 -7.46
CA LEU A 83 3.13 3.41 -8.35
C LEU A 83 3.01 4.40 -9.52
N LYS A 84 3.27 5.70 -9.32
CA LYS A 84 3.28 6.69 -10.41
C LYS A 84 4.38 6.40 -11.43
N ASN A 85 5.57 6.02 -10.96
CA ASN A 85 6.67 5.63 -11.83
C ASN A 85 6.32 4.38 -12.65
N LEU A 86 5.63 3.41 -12.03
CA LEU A 86 5.13 2.22 -12.72
C LEU A 86 4.08 2.56 -13.77
N GLU A 87 3.12 3.40 -13.43
CA GLU A 87 2.09 3.86 -14.36
C GLU A 87 2.73 4.51 -15.60
N LEU A 88 3.75 5.34 -15.41
CA LEU A 88 4.49 5.97 -16.52
C LEU A 88 5.26 4.96 -17.38
N LYS A 89 5.86 3.94 -16.78
CA LYS A 89 6.58 2.88 -17.51
C LYS A 89 5.63 1.97 -18.31
N LEU A 90 4.48 1.62 -17.71
CA LEU A 90 3.49 0.72 -18.31
C LEU A 90 2.55 1.42 -19.31
N LYS A 91 2.46 2.75 -19.29
CA LYS A 91 1.64 3.47 -20.26
C LYS A 91 2.16 3.25 -21.68
N PRO A 92 1.28 2.83 -22.63
CA PRO A 92 1.64 2.75 -24.04
C PRO A 92 2.20 4.07 -24.54
N LYS A 93 3.45 4.09 -25.01
CA LYS A 93 3.95 5.24 -25.76
C LYS A 93 3.20 5.29 -27.09
N LYS A 94 2.34 6.29 -27.28
CA LYS A 94 1.58 6.48 -28.52
C LYS A 94 2.55 6.73 -29.68
N LYS A 95 2.91 5.67 -30.41
CA LYS A 95 3.59 5.83 -31.71
C LYS A 95 2.56 6.19 -32.78
N PRO A 96 2.90 7.08 -33.73
CA PRO A 96 2.01 7.44 -34.84
C PRO A 96 1.49 6.18 -35.55
N SER A 97 0.24 6.22 -36.02
CA SER A 97 -0.44 5.07 -36.64
C SER A 97 0.35 4.45 -37.81
N TRP A 98 0.97 5.30 -38.64
CA TRP A 98 1.81 4.88 -39.77
C TRP A 98 3.05 4.09 -39.32
N PHE A 99 3.64 4.46 -38.18
CA PHE A 99 4.83 3.81 -37.63
C PHE A 99 4.52 2.41 -37.07
N ARG A 100 3.32 2.25 -36.47
CA ARG A 100 2.83 0.94 -36.00
C ARG A 100 2.56 -0.03 -37.15
N LYS A 101 1.90 0.43 -38.22
CA LYS A 101 1.68 -0.37 -39.44
C LYS A 101 2.99 -0.79 -40.10
N LYS A 102 3.96 0.12 -40.22
CA LYS A 102 5.24 -0.14 -40.90
C LYS A 102 6.13 -1.16 -40.17
N MET A 103 6.07 -1.20 -38.84
CA MET A 103 6.91 -2.12 -38.04
C MET A 103 6.20 -3.44 -37.67
N GLY A 104 4.97 -3.68 -38.15
CA GLY A 104 4.21 -4.86 -37.70
C GLY A 104 3.96 -4.87 -36.18
N LEU A 105 4.07 -3.71 -35.52
CA LEU A 105 3.88 -3.56 -34.07
C LEU A 105 2.38 -3.53 -33.77
N THR A 106 1.75 -4.69 -33.86
CA THR A 106 0.37 -4.94 -33.40
C THR A 106 0.31 -5.21 -31.89
N SER A 107 1.43 -5.61 -31.28
CA SER A 107 1.49 -5.98 -29.88
C SER A 107 2.17 -4.92 -29.01
N LEU A 108 1.51 -4.61 -27.90
CA LEU A 108 2.10 -3.94 -26.75
C LEU A 108 3.08 -4.93 -26.12
N MET A 109 4.38 -4.77 -26.40
CA MET A 109 5.40 -5.57 -25.71
C MET A 109 5.50 -5.10 -24.26
N TRP A 110 5.55 -6.07 -23.33
CA TRP A 110 5.77 -5.81 -21.91
C TRP A 110 7.04 -4.94 -21.74
N PRO A 111 6.93 -3.75 -21.10
CA PRO A 111 8.01 -2.78 -21.10
C PRO A 111 9.01 -2.96 -19.94
N LEU A 112 8.73 -3.85 -19.00
CA LEU A 112 9.58 -4.11 -17.84
C LEU A 112 10.42 -5.36 -18.07
N LYS A 113 11.65 -5.36 -17.55
CA LYS A 113 12.48 -6.56 -17.46
C LYS A 113 12.14 -7.35 -16.18
N GLU A 114 12.36 -8.66 -16.18
CA GLU A 114 12.19 -9.53 -15.01
C GLU A 114 12.81 -8.93 -13.73
N LYS A 115 14.07 -8.50 -13.80
CA LYS A 115 14.76 -7.87 -12.67
C LYS A 115 14.03 -6.62 -12.16
N GLU A 116 13.49 -5.80 -13.06
CA GLU A 116 12.71 -4.63 -12.65
C GLU A 116 11.43 -5.07 -11.95
N VAL A 117 10.72 -6.07 -12.47
CA VAL A 117 9.52 -6.64 -11.84
C VAL A 117 9.83 -7.12 -10.42
N THR A 118 10.90 -7.87 -10.23
CA THR A 118 11.34 -8.34 -8.92
C THR A 118 11.68 -7.19 -7.96
N GLU A 119 12.43 -6.18 -8.43
CA GLU A 119 12.71 -4.99 -7.62
C GLU A 119 11.44 -4.24 -7.20
N ILE A 120 10.44 -4.19 -8.08
CA ILE A 120 9.15 -3.56 -7.80
C ILE A 120 8.37 -4.34 -6.73
N ILE A 121 8.31 -5.66 -6.85
CA ILE A 121 7.68 -6.54 -5.85
C ILE A 121 8.33 -6.30 -4.48
N ILE A 122 9.66 -6.32 -4.40
CA ILE A 122 10.40 -6.05 -3.15
C ILE A 122 10.04 -4.67 -2.57
N ARG A 123 9.91 -3.64 -3.41
CA ARG A 123 9.51 -2.29 -2.93
C ARG A 123 8.09 -2.28 -2.39
N ILE A 124 7.16 -3.00 -3.01
CA ILE A 124 5.78 -3.13 -2.54
C ILE A 124 5.74 -3.85 -1.19
N GLU A 125 6.45 -4.97 -1.06
CA GLU A 125 6.57 -5.70 0.21
C GLU A 125 7.17 -4.84 1.33
N ARG A 126 8.19 -4.02 1.00
CA ARG A 126 8.76 -3.06 1.95
C ARG A 126 7.74 -2.01 2.38
N ASN A 127 6.92 -1.48 1.47
CA ASN A 127 5.85 -0.55 1.85
C ASN A 127 4.85 -1.22 2.80
N LYS A 128 4.41 -2.44 2.51
CA LYS A 128 3.54 -3.23 3.42
C LYS A 128 4.18 -3.41 4.80
N THR A 129 5.47 -3.70 4.83
CA THR A 129 6.23 -3.83 6.08
C THR A 129 6.23 -2.52 6.87
N SER A 130 6.49 -1.38 6.22
CA SER A 130 6.45 -0.07 6.88
C SER A 130 5.07 0.27 7.43
N PHE A 131 4.01 -0.04 6.68
CA PHE A 131 2.64 0.11 7.17
C PHE A 131 2.34 -0.76 8.39
N LEU A 132 2.75 -2.04 8.39
CA LEU A 132 2.58 -2.95 9.54
C LEU A 132 3.31 -2.41 10.78
N LEU A 133 4.50 -1.86 10.61
CA LEU A 133 5.26 -1.23 11.70
C LEU A 133 4.52 0.00 12.25
N ALA A 134 3.99 0.86 11.39
CA ALA A 134 3.19 2.01 11.79
C ALA A 134 1.95 1.61 12.61
N LEU A 135 1.22 0.56 12.18
CA LEU A 135 0.08 0.02 12.91
C LEU A 135 0.47 -0.66 14.23
N SER A 136 1.67 -1.24 14.30
CA SER A 136 2.16 -1.86 15.53
C SER A 136 2.42 -0.84 16.63
N LEU A 137 2.81 0.39 16.28
CA LEU A 137 2.91 1.50 17.24
C LEU A 137 1.56 1.77 17.91
N ASP A 138 0.47 1.64 17.17
CA ASP A 138 -0.87 1.82 17.71
C ASP A 138 -1.19 0.78 18.78
N ASN A 139 -0.98 -0.50 18.47
CA ASN A 139 -1.20 -1.60 19.41
C ASN A 139 -0.38 -1.43 20.68
N ILE A 140 0.90 -1.04 20.55
CA ILE A 140 1.78 -0.80 21.69
C ILE A 140 1.26 0.37 22.55
N SER A 141 0.85 1.47 21.92
CA SER A 141 0.30 2.63 22.62
C SER A 141 -0.99 2.30 23.38
N GLN A 142 -1.91 1.56 22.77
CA GLN A 142 -3.14 1.11 23.42
C GLN A 142 -2.87 0.17 24.60
N LEU A 143 -1.99 -0.82 24.43
CA LEU A 143 -1.60 -1.74 25.52
C LEU A 143 -0.99 -0.97 26.69
N ARG A 144 -0.11 -0.01 26.41
CA ARG A 144 0.50 0.83 27.44
C ARG A 144 -0.55 1.66 28.19
N ALA A 145 -1.51 2.25 27.49
CA ALA A 145 -2.60 3.01 28.11
C ALA A 145 -3.45 2.12 29.05
N ASN A 146 -3.79 0.91 28.61
CA ASN A 146 -4.55 -0.05 29.42
C ASN A 146 -3.80 -0.47 30.69
N LEU A 147 -2.49 -0.70 30.60
CA LEU A 147 -1.67 -1.04 31.77
C LEU A 147 -1.61 0.09 32.79
N ILE A 148 -1.49 1.35 32.34
CA ILE A 148 -1.51 2.53 33.21
C ILE A 148 -2.86 2.66 33.91
N ALA A 149 -3.97 2.48 33.18
CA ALA A 149 -5.31 2.53 33.75
C ALA A 149 -5.53 1.46 34.83
N GLN A 150 -5.06 0.22 34.60
CA GLN A 150 -5.13 -0.85 35.59
C GLN A 150 -4.29 -0.55 36.84
N GLY A 151 -3.09 0.00 36.68
CA GLY A 151 -2.24 0.42 37.80
C GLY A 151 -2.92 1.48 38.68
N SER A 152 -3.53 2.50 38.05
CA SER A 152 -4.24 3.57 38.76
C SER A 152 -5.47 3.07 39.52
N SER A 153 -6.22 2.12 38.94
CA SER A 153 -7.41 1.54 39.60
C SER A 153 -7.05 0.73 40.86
N ARG A 154 -6.00 -0.10 40.78
CA ARG A 154 -5.54 -0.91 41.92
C ARG A 154 -5.05 -0.07 43.09
N GLN A 155 -4.33 1.01 42.78
CA GLN A 155 -3.78 1.90 43.82
C GLN A 155 -4.86 2.75 44.51
N ALA A 156 -5.95 3.08 43.81
CA ALA A 156 -7.11 3.74 44.40
C ALA A 156 -7.86 2.81 45.37
N ASP A 157 -8.04 1.55 45.01
CA ASP A 157 -8.68 0.53 45.87
C ASP A 157 -7.86 0.23 47.13
N ASP A 158 -6.54 0.15 47.01
CA ASP A 158 -5.64 -0.08 48.15
C ASP A 158 -5.61 1.12 49.11
N SER A 159 -5.64 2.35 48.57
CA SER A 159 -5.70 3.58 49.39
C SER A 159 -7.02 3.71 50.14
N ALA A 160 -8.14 3.29 49.53
CA ALA A 160 -9.45 3.28 50.17
C ALA A 160 -9.54 2.26 51.32
N ARG A 161 -8.83 1.12 51.20
CA ARG A 161 -8.76 0.09 52.25
C ARG A 161 -7.84 0.45 53.42
N ALA A 162 -6.75 1.17 53.17
CA ALA A 162 -5.79 1.55 54.22
C ALA A 162 -6.25 2.74 55.08
N GLY A 163 -7.28 3.47 54.65
CA GLY A 163 -7.85 4.63 55.35
C GLY A 163 -9.07 4.33 56.23
N MET A 164 -9.50 3.06 56.33
CA MET A 164 -10.50 2.57 57.30
C MET A 164 -9.81 1.88 58.47
#